data_AF-A0A6G5R364-F1
#
_entry.id   AF-A0A6G5R364-F1
#
_cell.length_a   1.000
_cell.length_b   1.000
_cell.length_c   1.000
_cell.angle_alpha   90.00
_cell.angle_beta   90.00
_cell.angle_gamma   90.00
#
_symmetry.space_group_name_H-M   'P 1'
#
loop_
_entity.id
_entity.type
_entity.pdbx_description
1 polymer ?
#
loop_
_entity_poly.entity_id
_entity_poly.type
_entity_poly.pdbx_seq_one_letter_code
_entity_poly.pdbx_strand_id
1 'polypeptide(L)'
;MDDFQTKMQKMYDYYGVKNDNQLSIKLGYTSNSAIHRWRKERKIPDKYLLIISKNTDTINNNTNSQLQSSADNPKLQSKVFKEFLELFKEYGNDKILLPIIDKLKEIERISKE
;
A
#
# COMPACT_ATOMS: atom_id res chain seq x y z
N MET A 1 18.87 4.19 16.48
CA MET A 1 18.43 3.79 15.12
C MET A 1 18.95 4.83 14.13
N ASP A 2 19.52 4.39 13.02
CA ASP A 2 20.02 5.27 11.96
C ASP A 2 18.88 6.00 11.24
N ASP A 3 18.97 7.32 11.10
CA ASP A 3 17.97 8.18 10.42
C ASP A 3 17.63 7.68 8.99
N PHE A 4 18.64 7.18 8.28
CA PHE A 4 18.47 6.57 6.96
C PHE A 4 17.60 5.30 6.99
N GLN A 5 17.81 4.41 7.96
CA GLN A 5 17.02 3.18 8.07
C GLN A 5 15.57 3.51 8.43
N THR A 6 15.34 4.50 9.29
CA THR A 6 13.99 5.00 9.60
C THR A 6 13.29 5.54 8.35
N LYS A 7 14.00 6.29 7.50
CA LYS A 7 13.47 6.81 6.23
C LYS A 7 13.16 5.69 5.24
N MET A 8 14.03 4.67 5.15
CA MET A 8 13.78 3.47 4.32
C MET A 8 12.57 2.68 4.81
N GLN A 9 12.44 2.49 6.13
CA GLN A 9 11.29 1.79 6.71
C GLN A 9 9.98 2.52 6.41
N LYS A 10 9.94 3.85 6.59
CA LYS A 10 8.77 4.66 6.19
C LYS A 10 8.42 4.51 4.71
N MET A 11 9.42 4.36 3.86
CA MET A 11 9.22 4.14 2.43
C MET A 11 8.63 2.77 2.15
N TYR A 12 9.10 1.74 2.85
CA TYR A 12 8.53 0.40 2.79
C TYR A 12 7.08 0.35 3.22
N ASP A 13 6.77 0.99 4.35
CA ASP A 13 5.41 1.05 4.89
C ASP A 13 4.49 1.81 3.92
N TYR A 14 4.95 2.91 3.34
CA TYR A 14 4.18 3.71 2.37
C TYR A 14 3.84 2.92 1.09
N TYR A 15 4.79 2.15 0.56
CA TYR A 15 4.58 1.36 -0.66
C TYR A 15 4.04 -0.05 -0.39
N GLY A 16 3.89 -0.45 0.87
CA GLY A 16 3.45 -1.80 1.28
C GLY A 16 4.42 -2.90 0.86
N VAL A 17 5.72 -2.63 0.90
CA VAL A 17 6.77 -3.54 0.40
C VAL A 17 7.68 -4.00 1.54
N LYS A 18 8.18 -5.23 1.46
CA LYS A 18 9.04 -5.84 2.50
C LYS A 18 10.52 -5.86 2.12
N ASN A 19 10.88 -5.60 0.86
CA ASN A 19 12.27 -5.65 0.39
C ASN A 19 12.61 -4.63 -0.72
N ASP A 20 13.90 -4.44 -0.96
CA ASP A 20 14.44 -3.51 -1.96
C ASP A 20 13.98 -3.82 -3.39
N ASN A 21 13.79 -5.10 -3.73
CA ASN A 21 13.31 -5.50 -5.06
C ASN A 21 11.89 -5.01 -5.28
N GLN A 22 11.00 -5.27 -4.33
CA GLN A 22 9.61 -4.83 -4.38
C GLN A 22 9.51 -3.30 -4.39
N LEU A 23 10.32 -2.63 -3.57
CA LEU A 23 10.40 -1.16 -3.58
C LEU A 23 10.83 -0.65 -4.96
N SER A 24 11.86 -1.25 -5.56
CA SER A 24 12.33 -0.85 -6.88
C SER A 24 11.25 -0.97 -7.97
N ILE A 25 10.47 -2.06 -7.94
CA ILE A 25 9.36 -2.30 -8.86
C ILE A 25 8.26 -1.25 -8.65
N LYS A 26 7.86 -0.98 -7.40
CA LYS A 26 6.83 0.02 -7.07
C LYS A 26 7.23 1.45 -7.48
N LEU A 27 8.52 1.75 -7.44
CA LEU A 27 9.07 3.04 -7.84
C LEU A 27 9.28 3.17 -9.35
N GLY A 28 8.96 2.12 -10.13
CA GLY A 28 9.11 2.10 -11.58
C GLY A 28 10.53 1.85 -12.09
N TYR A 29 11.43 1.36 -11.22
CA TYR A 29 12.77 0.95 -11.65
C TYR A 29 12.75 -0.46 -12.25
N THR A 30 13.63 -0.69 -13.21
CA THR A 30 13.85 -2.00 -13.84
C THR A 30 14.65 -2.97 -12.98
N SER A 31 15.37 -2.46 -11.96
CA SER A 31 16.20 -3.26 -11.05
C SER A 31 16.38 -2.59 -9.69
N ASN A 32 16.81 -3.39 -8.70
CA ASN A 32 17.08 -2.94 -7.33
C ASN A 32 18.37 -2.12 -7.19
N SER A 33 19.16 -1.96 -8.26
CA SER A 33 20.48 -1.30 -8.21
C SER A 33 20.38 0.14 -7.74
N ALA A 34 19.29 0.84 -8.06
CA ALA A 34 19.02 2.18 -7.56
C ALA A 34 18.89 2.20 -6.02
N ILE A 35 18.12 1.27 -5.45
CA ILE A 35 17.90 1.16 -4.01
C ILE A 35 19.17 0.71 -3.29
N HIS A 36 19.90 -0.23 -3.88
CA HIS A 36 21.21 -0.66 -3.39
C HIS A 36 22.20 0.52 -3.30
N ARG A 37 22.21 1.39 -4.32
CA ARG A 37 23.03 2.60 -4.33
C ARG A 37 22.63 3.58 -3.23
N TRP A 38 21.33 3.77 -2.98
CA TRP A 38 20.86 4.63 -1.87
C TRP A 38 21.32 4.12 -0.51
N ARG A 39 21.30 2.80 -0.30
CA ARG A 39 21.81 2.17 0.93
C ARG A 39 23.32 2.34 1.07
N LYS A 40 24.09 2.17 0.00
CA LYS A 40 25.54 2.35 -0.01
C LYS A 40 25.95 3.80 0.26
N GLU A 41 25.26 4.74 -0.38
CA GLU A 41 25.52 6.18 -0.23
C GLU A 41 24.80 6.80 0.98
N ARG A 42 24.00 6.00 1.71
CA ARG A 42 23.12 6.43 2.81
C ARG A 42 22.29 7.67 2.47
N LYS A 43 21.86 7.77 1.21
CA LYS A 43 21.15 8.93 0.66
C LYS A 43 19.96 8.51 -0.17
N ILE A 44 18.77 8.94 0.25
CA ILE A 44 17.53 8.80 -0.51
C ILE A 44 17.34 10.07 -1.35
N PRO A 45 16.94 9.98 -2.63
CA PRO A 45 16.60 11.14 -3.43
C PRO A 45 15.44 11.96 -2.84
N ASP A 46 15.56 13.28 -2.85
CA ASP A 46 14.60 14.22 -2.22
C ASP A 46 13.16 14.06 -2.71
N LYS A 47 12.98 13.68 -3.99
CA LYS A 47 11.65 13.39 -4.55
C LYS A 47 10.88 12.31 -3.77
N TYR A 48 11.58 11.34 -3.17
CA TYR A 48 10.96 10.28 -2.37
C TYR A 48 10.84 10.66 -0.90
N LEU A 49 11.74 11.52 -0.41
CA LEU A 49 11.63 12.10 0.94
C LEU A 49 10.36 12.94 1.09
N LEU A 50 9.99 13.69 0.05
CA LEU A 50 8.77 14.50 0.05
C LEU A 50 7.48 13.65 0.11
N ILE A 51 7.50 12.45 -0.47
CA ILE A 51 6.35 11.54 -0.49
C ILE A 51 6.10 10.97 0.92
N ILE A 52 7.17 10.56 1.61
CA ILE A 52 7.08 10.04 2.98
C ILE A 52 6.84 11.15 4.00
N SER A 53 7.29 12.39 3.77
CA SER A 53 7.06 13.51 4.68
C SER A 53 5.64 14.05 4.60
N LYS A 54 5.00 14.04 3.43
CA LYS A 54 3.60 14.46 3.28
C LYS A 54 2.59 13.49 3.92
N ASN A 55 2.97 12.22 4.12
CA ASN A 55 2.12 11.23 4.79
C ASN A 55 2.39 11.08 6.28
N THR A 56 3.48 11.65 6.83
CA THR A 56 3.68 11.62 8.29
C THR A 56 2.68 12.46 9.06
N ASP A 57 2.03 13.44 8.43
CA ASP A 57 0.88 14.15 9.01
C ASP A 57 -0.39 13.28 9.08
N THR A 58 -0.40 12.14 8.39
CA THR A 58 -1.50 11.17 8.38
C THR A 58 -1.19 9.90 9.20
N ILE A 59 0.07 9.63 9.54
CA ILE A 59 0.49 8.41 10.26
C ILE A 59 0.75 8.65 11.77
N ASN A 60 0.63 9.88 12.25
CA ASN A 60 0.69 10.23 13.68
C ASN A 60 -0.67 10.58 14.30
N ASN A 61 -1.77 10.11 13.71
CA ASN A 61 -3.05 10.08 14.40
C ASN A 61 -3.66 8.68 14.27
N ASN A 62 -3.76 8.02 15.42
CA ASN A 62 -4.67 6.92 15.68
C ASN A 62 -4.34 5.53 15.11
N THR A 63 -3.61 4.77 15.92
CA THR A 63 -3.89 3.35 16.19
C THR A 63 -5.28 3.10 16.80
N ASN A 64 -6.21 4.08 16.77
CA ASN A 64 -7.58 3.96 17.24
C ASN A 64 -8.52 5.02 16.61
N SER A 65 -8.66 5.07 15.28
CA SER A 65 -9.86 5.70 14.69
C SER A 65 -10.07 5.33 13.24
N GLN A 66 -11.31 4.91 12.99
CA GLN A 66 -12.03 5.16 11.76
C GLN A 66 -11.81 4.23 10.55
N LEU A 67 -11.90 2.92 10.78
CA LEU A 67 -12.94 2.16 10.05
C LEU A 67 -14.28 2.35 10.78
N GLN A 68 -14.75 3.59 10.86
CA GLN A 68 -16.00 3.98 11.51
C GLN A 68 -16.76 4.81 10.49
N SER A 69 -17.13 4.15 9.40
CA SER A 69 -18.08 4.63 8.39
C SER A 69 -18.59 3.42 7.59
N SER A 70 -19.09 2.39 8.26
CA SER A 70 -19.82 1.28 7.62
C SER A 70 -20.77 0.57 8.61
N ALA A 71 -21.27 1.28 9.62
CA ALA A 71 -22.16 0.68 10.62
C ALA A 71 -23.44 0.08 9.97
N ASP A 72 -23.86 0.59 8.82
CA ASP A 72 -25.13 0.19 8.19
C ASP A 72 -24.99 -0.66 6.91
N ASN A 73 -23.78 -1.07 6.51
CA ASN A 73 -23.59 -1.89 5.30
C ASN A 73 -23.22 -3.34 5.66
N PRO A 74 -24.18 -4.29 5.64
CA PRO A 74 -23.94 -5.68 6.07
C PRO A 74 -22.87 -6.40 5.24
N LYS A 75 -22.67 -6.01 3.97
CA LYS A 75 -21.60 -6.56 3.12
C LYS A 75 -20.19 -6.22 3.61
N LEU A 76 -20.01 -5.01 4.14
CA LEU A 76 -18.73 -4.52 4.68
C LEU A 76 -18.42 -5.11 6.08
N GLN A 77 -19.43 -5.66 6.76
CA GLN A 77 -19.26 -6.36 8.03
C GLN A 77 -19.04 -7.87 7.87
N SER A 78 -19.18 -8.42 6.66
CA SER A 78 -19.06 -9.86 6.45
C SER A 78 -17.66 -10.36 6.81
N LYS A 79 -17.59 -11.50 7.50
CA LYS A 79 -16.32 -12.14 7.92
C LYS A 79 -15.41 -12.39 6.71
N VAL A 80 -16.00 -12.82 5.60
CA VAL A 80 -15.31 -13.08 4.33
C VAL A 80 -14.68 -11.80 3.76
N PHE A 81 -15.39 -10.66 3.81
CA PHE A 81 -14.82 -9.40 3.31
C PHE A 81 -13.67 -8.90 4.18
N LYS A 82 -13.74 -9.10 5.51
CA LYS A 82 -12.63 -8.78 6.42
C LYS A 82 -11.41 -9.65 6.14
N GLU A 83 -11.61 -10.95 5.96
CA GLU A 83 -10.54 -11.89 5.60
C GLU A 83 -9.91 -11.55 4.24
N PHE A 84 -10.73 -11.21 3.24
CA PHE A 84 -10.26 -10.69 1.96
C PHE A 84 -9.41 -9.43 2.13
N LEU A 85 -9.84 -8.45 2.94
CA LEU A 85 -9.08 -7.23 3.17
C LEU A 85 -7.74 -7.49 3.85
N GLU A 86 -7.69 -8.39 4.83
CA GLU A 86 -6.44 -8.77 5.50
C GLU A 86 -5.46 -9.44 4.53
N LEU A 87 -5.94 -10.41 3.75
CA LEU A 87 -5.14 -11.09 2.74
C LEU A 87 -4.71 -10.13 1.61
N PHE A 88 -5.59 -9.21 1.19
CA PHE A 88 -5.28 -8.24 0.14
C PHE A 88 -4.30 -7.18 0.64
N LYS A 89 -4.35 -6.77 1.91
CA LYS A 89 -3.34 -5.88 2.49
C LYS A 89 -1.95 -6.51 2.49
N GLU A 90 -1.86 -7.81 2.75
CA GLU A 90 -0.57 -8.49 2.86
C GLU A 90 -0.02 -9.01 1.53
N TYR A 91 -0.88 -9.52 0.65
CA TYR A 91 -0.49 -10.20 -0.60
C TYR A 91 -1.10 -9.59 -1.87
N GLY A 92 -1.99 -8.61 -1.72
CA GLY A 92 -2.71 -8.00 -2.82
C GLY A 92 -1.83 -7.14 -3.71
N ASN A 93 -2.22 -7.04 -4.97
CA ASN A 93 -1.70 -6.09 -5.92
C ASN A 93 -2.77 -5.81 -7.00
N ASP A 94 -2.56 -4.75 -7.78
CA ASP A 94 -3.54 -4.29 -8.78
C ASP A 94 -3.86 -5.36 -9.82
N LYS A 95 -2.92 -6.26 -10.14
CA LYS A 95 -3.15 -7.37 -11.10
C LYS A 95 -4.13 -8.41 -10.57
N ILE A 96 -4.19 -8.59 -9.24
CA ILE A 96 -5.17 -9.49 -8.59
C ILE A 96 -6.52 -8.79 -8.46
N LEU A 97 -6.52 -7.46 -8.24
CA LEU A 97 -7.75 -6.70 -8.03
C LEU A 97 -8.50 -6.42 -9.33
N LEU A 98 -7.80 -6.17 -10.44
CA LEU A 98 -8.39 -5.85 -11.74
C LEU A 98 -9.41 -6.90 -12.21
N PRO A 99 -9.10 -8.22 -12.23
CA PRO A 99 -10.09 -9.24 -12.60
C PRO A 99 -11.30 -9.29 -11.67
N ILE A 100 -11.13 -8.99 -10.37
CA ILE A 100 -12.22 -8.96 -9.40
C ILE A 100 -13.14 -7.77 -9.71
N ILE A 101 -12.56 -6.60 -10.00
CA ILE A 101 -13.32 -5.40 -10.39
C ILE A 101 -14.10 -5.64 -11.67
N ASP A 102 -13.49 -6.25 -12.68
CA ASP A 102 -14.16 -6.53 -13.96
C ASP A 102 -15.38 -7.43 -13.78
N LYS A 103 -15.25 -8.50 -12.96
CA LYS A 103 -16.38 -9.36 -12.60
C LYS A 103 -17.49 -8.60 -11.86
N LEU A 104 -17.13 -7.70 -10.94
CA LEU A 104 -18.12 -6.90 -10.20
C LEU A 104 -18.86 -5.93 -11.12
N LYS A 105 -18.17 -5.30 -12.08
CA LYS A 105 -18.79 -4.44 -13.10
C LYS A 105 -19.70 -5.22 -14.04
N GLU A 106 -19.33 -6.44 -14.40
CA GLU A 106 -20.18 -7.30 -15.23
C GLU A 106 -21.48 -7.66 -14.49
N ILE A 107 -21.39 -8.03 -13.22
CA ILE A 107 -22.57 -8.29 -12.37
C ILE A 107 -23.43 -7.02 -12.22
N GLU A 108 -22.81 -5.86 -12.04
CA GLU A 108 -23.53 -4.58 -11.98
C GLU A 108 -24.31 -4.30 -13.26
N ARG A 109 -23.71 -4.57 -14.43
CA ARG A 109 -24.37 -4.40 -15.73
C ARG A 109 -25.57 -5.33 -15.87
N ILE A 110 -25.41 -6.62 -15.56
CA ILE A 110 -26.48 -7.61 -15.62
C ILE A 110 -27.61 -7.27 -14.64
N SER A 111 -27.30 -6.71 -13.47
CA SER A 111 -28.30 -6.36 -12.47
C SER A 111 -29.16 -5.14 -12.84
N LYS A 112 -28.78 -4.35 -13.84
CA LYS A 112 -29.46 -3.10 -14.25
C LYS A 112 -30.22 -3.25 -15.57
N GLU A 113 -30.17 -4.42 -16.19
CA GLU A 113 -30.84 -4.80 -17.43
C GLU A 113 -32.11 -5.62 -17.11
#